data_AF-A0A4P5VQ80-F1
#
_entry.id   AF-A0A4P5VQ80-F1
#
_cell.length_a   1.000
_cell.length_b   1.000
_cell.length_c   1.000
_cell.angle_alpha   90.00
_cell.angle_beta   90.00
_cell.angle_gamma   90.00
#
_symmetry.space_group_name_H-M   'P 1'
#
loop_
_entity.id
_entity.type
_entity.pdbx_description
1 polymer ?
#
loop_
_entity_poly.entity_id
_entity_poly.type
_entity_poly.pdbx_seq_one_letter_code
_entity_poly.pdbx_strand_id
1 'polypeptide(L)'
;MLRRHSLLLLGLGGGGLWLAWPSIAPLLSTLHSGRSGSSPQPMQVISVFVEDPERTVMALALWKDRPGSLLVLQGRPSSQAVNIQQLMNRRKWPSDEGRIVRLEPGCDTVGQVDALARLLEPMRRRGNLTMITSPAHLERTLAIARIVIGPMGWTVSGQAAVTGDNRPESRWRTLRDQARAHLLRLTGLTGSRPDSTCD
;
A
#
# COMPACT_ATOMS: atom_id res chain seq x y z
N MET A 1 -31.80 1.88 -50.55
CA MET A 1 -30.49 1.38 -50.06
C MET A 1 -29.79 2.49 -49.29
N LEU A 2 -29.95 2.58 -47.96
CA LEU A 2 -29.22 3.54 -47.14
C LEU A 2 -29.19 3.08 -45.68
N ARG A 3 -28.07 3.38 -44.99
CA ARG A 3 -27.78 3.27 -43.53
C ARG A 3 -27.20 1.96 -43.00
N ARG A 4 -25.86 1.90 -42.92
CA ARG A 4 -25.08 1.07 -41.97
C ARG A 4 -23.67 1.64 -41.68
N HIS A 5 -23.52 2.87 -41.19
CA HIS A 5 -22.19 3.40 -40.81
C HIS A 5 -22.25 4.34 -39.60
N SER A 6 -22.71 3.87 -38.43
CA SER A 6 -22.74 4.72 -37.21
C SER A 6 -22.38 4.02 -35.90
N LEU A 7 -21.77 2.82 -35.91
CA LEU A 7 -21.50 2.06 -34.68
C LEU A 7 -20.03 1.95 -34.26
N LEU A 8 -19.10 2.64 -34.93
CA LEU A 8 -17.65 2.45 -34.69
C LEU A 8 -16.94 3.56 -33.90
N LEU A 9 -17.63 4.61 -33.45
CA LEU A 9 -17.01 5.74 -32.74
C LEU A 9 -17.16 5.72 -31.21
N LEU A 10 -17.80 4.70 -30.62
CA LEU A 10 -17.98 4.61 -29.15
C LEU A 10 -16.90 3.80 -28.42
N GLY A 11 -15.99 3.12 -29.13
CA GLY A 11 -14.98 2.26 -28.52
C GLY A 11 -13.71 2.96 -27.99
N LEU A 12 -13.39 4.16 -28.49
CA LEU A 12 -12.11 4.82 -28.18
C LEU A 12 -12.18 5.83 -27.02
N GLY A 13 -13.38 6.27 -26.62
CA GLY A 13 -13.53 7.24 -25.51
C GLY A 13 -13.39 6.64 -24.11
N GLY A 14 -13.70 5.35 -23.94
CA GLY A 14 -13.73 4.69 -22.62
C GLY A 14 -12.33 4.42 -22.04
N GLY A 15 -11.35 4.08 -22.87
CA GLY A 15 -10.01 3.71 -22.41
C GLY A 15 -9.23 4.88 -21.79
N GLY A 16 -9.34 6.07 -22.40
CA GLY A 16 -8.67 7.27 -21.89
C GLY A 16 -9.20 7.72 -20.53
N LEU A 17 -10.51 7.66 -20.34
CA LEU A 17 -11.15 8.00 -19.06
C LEU A 17 -10.80 7.00 -17.94
N TRP A 18 -10.64 5.72 -18.27
CA TRP A 18 -10.27 4.70 -17.28
C TRP A 18 -8.81 4.85 -16.81
N LEU A 19 -7.90 5.20 -17.73
CA LEU A 19 -6.50 5.50 -17.39
C LEU A 19 -6.35 6.81 -16.61
N ALA A 20 -7.20 7.81 -16.88
CA ALA A 20 -7.20 9.07 -16.15
C ALA A 20 -7.98 9.03 -14.82
N TRP A 21 -8.78 7.99 -14.57
CA TRP A 21 -9.62 7.85 -13.37
C TRP A 21 -8.89 8.07 -12.03
N PRO A 22 -7.66 7.56 -11.83
CA PRO A 22 -6.93 7.77 -10.57
C PRO A 22 -6.66 9.26 -10.26
N SER A 23 -6.56 10.09 -11.30
CA SER A 23 -6.29 11.54 -11.16
C SER A 23 -7.55 12.36 -10.93
N ILE A 24 -8.72 11.88 -11.39
CA ILE A 24 -10.00 12.61 -11.31
C ILE A 24 -10.76 12.26 -10.03
N ALA A 25 -10.65 11.03 -9.54
CA ALA A 25 -11.36 10.56 -8.35
C ALA A 25 -11.16 11.44 -7.08
N PRO A 26 -9.96 11.96 -6.77
CA PRO A 26 -9.75 12.81 -5.60
C PRO A 26 -10.42 14.18 -5.68
N LEU A 27 -10.69 14.70 -6.89
CA LEU A 27 -11.35 15.99 -7.08
C LEU A 27 -12.84 15.89 -6.74
N LEU A 28 -13.49 14.78 -7.08
CA LEU A 28 -14.93 14.59 -6.82
C LEU A 28 -15.25 14.37 -5.34
N SER A 29 -14.34 13.80 -4.55
CA SER A 29 -14.55 13.61 -3.10
C SER A 29 -14.51 14.93 -2.32
N THR A 30 -13.83 15.97 -2.81
CA THR A 30 -13.81 17.28 -2.15
C THR A 30 -15.15 18.01 -2.22
N LEU A 31 -15.93 17.81 -3.29
CA LEU A 31 -17.23 18.47 -3.49
C LEU A 31 -18.35 17.93 -2.57
N HIS A 32 -18.18 16.74 -1.97
CA HIS A 32 -19.20 16.11 -1.11
C HIS A 32 -19.02 16.37 0.40
N SER A 33 -18.05 17.20 0.81
CA SER A 33 -17.68 17.35 2.24
C SER A 33 -18.53 18.36 3.04
N GLY A 34 -19.65 18.84 2.48
CA GLY A 34 -20.53 19.83 3.11
C GLY A 34 -21.56 19.25 4.07
N ARG A 35 -21.16 18.55 5.15
CA ARG A 35 -22.04 18.31 6.30
C ARG A 35 -21.24 17.94 7.56
N SER A 36 -21.08 18.92 8.45
CA SER A 36 -20.50 18.76 9.80
C SER A 36 -21.49 18.04 10.72
N GLY A 37 -21.63 16.73 10.55
CA GLY A 37 -21.91 15.84 11.67
C GLY A 37 -20.58 15.27 12.16
N SER A 38 -20.49 14.83 13.42
CA SER A 38 -19.33 14.12 13.97
C SER A 38 -19.07 12.82 13.20
N SER A 39 -18.48 12.95 12.02
CA SER A 39 -18.21 11.85 11.12
C SER A 39 -17.10 11.04 11.74
N PRO A 40 -17.30 9.72 11.95
CA PRO A 40 -16.36 8.93 12.70
C PRO A 40 -15.01 8.96 11.97
N GLN A 41 -13.93 9.29 12.70
CA GLN A 41 -12.62 9.59 12.09
C GLN A 41 -12.15 8.49 11.14
N PRO A 42 -11.60 8.82 9.96
CA PRO A 42 -11.16 7.83 8.99
C PRO A 42 -10.14 6.88 9.63
N MET A 43 -10.23 5.60 9.28
CA MET A 43 -9.28 4.60 9.78
C MET A 43 -7.86 4.95 9.33
N GLN A 44 -6.89 4.83 10.23
CA GLN A 44 -5.48 5.11 9.95
C GLN A 44 -4.71 3.79 9.98
N VAL A 45 -4.04 3.44 8.89
CA VAL A 45 -3.15 2.29 8.81
C VAL A 45 -1.76 2.76 8.46
N ILE A 46 -0.77 2.30 9.21
CA ILE A 46 0.64 2.53 8.95
C ILE A 46 1.24 1.18 8.61
N SER A 47 1.76 1.01 7.40
CA SER A 47 2.41 -0.23 6.98
C SER A 47 3.89 0.02 6.78
N VAL A 48 4.73 -0.89 7.27
CA VAL A 48 6.19 -0.78 7.19
C VAL A 48 6.84 -2.06 6.72
N PHE A 49 7.82 -1.94 5.82
CA PHE A 49 8.68 -3.05 5.43
C PHE A 49 9.84 -3.19 6.43
N VAL A 50 9.87 -4.28 7.19
CA VAL A 50 10.67 -4.46 8.41
C VAL A 50 12.10 -4.95 8.19
N GLU A 51 12.58 -4.99 6.95
CA GLU A 51 13.94 -5.47 6.65
C GLU A 51 15.04 -4.55 7.22
N ASP A 52 14.68 -3.32 7.62
CA ASP A 52 15.57 -2.37 8.27
C ASP A 52 14.96 -1.86 9.59
N PRO A 53 15.69 -1.91 10.73
CA PRO A 53 15.23 -1.39 12.02
C PRO A 53 14.82 0.08 12.01
N GLU A 54 15.48 0.94 11.26
CA GLU A 54 15.18 2.37 11.26
C GLU A 54 13.83 2.68 10.61
N ARG A 55 13.38 1.85 9.65
CA ARG A 55 12.01 1.91 9.12
C ARG A 55 10.98 1.65 10.22
N THR A 56 11.21 0.59 11.01
CA THR A 56 10.32 0.21 12.11
C THR A 56 10.33 1.26 13.23
N VAL A 57 11.47 1.87 13.54
CA VAL A 57 11.55 3.00 14.49
C VAL A 57 10.66 4.16 14.06
N MET A 58 10.76 4.59 12.79
CA MET A 58 9.94 5.69 12.30
C MET A 58 8.45 5.31 12.23
N ALA A 59 8.12 4.07 11.87
CA ALA A 59 6.75 3.59 11.89
C ALA A 59 6.15 3.59 13.29
N LEU A 60 6.92 3.20 14.30
CA LEU A 60 6.53 3.27 15.70
C LEU A 60 6.35 4.71 16.19
N ALA A 61 7.22 5.65 15.77
CA ALA A 61 7.06 7.06 16.08
C ALA A 61 5.74 7.60 15.50
N LEU A 62 5.50 7.36 14.22
CA LEU A 62 4.27 7.79 13.56
C LEU A 62 3.01 7.15 14.16
N TRP A 63 3.09 5.88 14.56
CA TRP A 63 2.00 5.16 15.20
C TRP A 63 1.66 5.72 16.58
N LYS A 64 2.68 6.08 17.39
CA LYS A 64 2.50 6.75 18.67
C LYS A 64 1.80 8.11 18.53
N ASP A 65 2.14 8.85 17.46
CA ASP A 65 1.54 10.17 17.17
C ASP A 65 0.11 10.08 16.60
N ARG A 66 -0.37 8.87 16.26
CA ARG A 66 -1.69 8.63 15.66
C ARG A 66 -2.49 7.62 16.50
N PRO A 67 -3.05 8.05 17.65
CA PRO A 67 -3.84 7.17 18.50
C PRO A 67 -5.04 6.60 17.71
N GLY A 68 -5.26 5.30 17.83
CA GLY A 68 -6.31 4.61 17.07
C GLY A 68 -5.83 3.98 15.77
N SER A 69 -4.60 4.26 15.32
CA SER A 69 -4.06 3.66 14.11
C SER A 69 -3.66 2.18 14.29
N LEU A 70 -3.75 1.43 13.19
CA LEU A 70 -3.23 0.07 13.07
C LEU A 70 -1.80 0.15 12.50
N LEU A 71 -0.84 -0.46 13.19
CA LEU A 71 0.51 -0.66 12.67
C LEU A 71 0.62 -2.05 12.05
N VAL A 72 1.06 -2.13 10.81
CA VAL A 72 1.24 -3.37 10.07
C VAL A 72 2.73 -3.54 9.77
N LEU A 73 3.32 -4.57 10.33
CA LEU A 73 4.69 -4.99 10.09
C LEU A 73 4.70 -5.99 8.93
N GLN A 74 5.45 -5.71 7.87
CA GLN A 74 5.55 -6.57 6.70
C GLN A 74 6.98 -7.02 6.48
N GLY A 75 7.18 -8.31 6.25
CA GLY A 75 8.47 -8.87 5.88
C GLY A 75 8.63 -10.30 6.38
N ARG A 76 9.83 -10.86 6.23
CA ARG A 76 10.11 -12.24 6.66
C ARG A 76 9.95 -12.41 8.17
N PRO A 77 9.48 -13.57 8.65
CA PRO A 77 9.35 -13.82 10.10
C PRO A 77 10.68 -13.63 10.84
N SER A 78 11.78 -14.12 10.27
CA SER A 78 13.13 -13.99 10.83
C SER A 78 13.58 -12.54 10.93
N SER A 79 13.37 -11.73 9.88
CA SER A 79 13.67 -10.29 9.89
C SER A 79 12.82 -9.54 10.92
N GLN A 80 11.53 -9.87 11.03
CA GLN A 80 10.65 -9.30 12.05
C GLN A 80 11.14 -9.61 13.46
N ALA A 81 11.44 -10.87 13.75
CA ALA A 81 11.91 -11.30 15.07
C ALA A 81 13.21 -10.58 15.47
N VAL A 82 14.19 -10.51 14.57
CA VAL A 82 15.46 -9.81 14.82
C VAL A 82 15.22 -8.32 15.08
N ASN A 83 14.39 -7.67 14.25
CA ASN A 83 14.11 -6.25 14.37
C ASN A 83 13.37 -5.92 15.68
N ILE A 84 12.33 -6.68 16.01
CA ILE A 84 11.58 -6.55 17.27
C ILE A 84 12.49 -6.73 18.48
N GLN A 85 13.33 -7.78 18.48
CA GLN A 85 14.27 -8.02 19.59
C GLN A 85 15.25 -6.85 19.75
N GLN A 86 15.79 -6.32 18.65
CA GLN A 86 16.67 -5.14 18.70
C GLN A 86 15.95 -3.91 19.28
N LEU A 87 14.69 -3.68 18.92
CA LEU A 87 13.88 -2.57 19.45
C LEU A 87 13.53 -2.76 20.92
N MET A 88 13.24 -3.98 21.36
CA MET A 88 13.04 -4.32 22.77
C MET A 88 14.30 -4.06 23.59
N ASN A 89 15.46 -4.53 23.12
CA ASN A 89 16.76 -4.29 23.77
C ASN A 89 17.09 -2.80 23.91
N ARG A 90 16.64 -1.99 22.95
CA ARG A 90 16.80 -0.52 22.94
C ARG A 90 15.68 0.22 23.70
N ARG A 91 14.73 -0.49 24.34
CA ARG A 91 13.54 0.07 24.99
C ARG A 91 12.71 0.98 24.08
N LYS A 92 12.70 0.71 22.77
CA LYS A 92 11.94 1.45 21.75
C LYS A 92 10.61 0.77 21.39
N TRP A 93 10.52 -0.54 21.61
CA TRP A 93 9.31 -1.32 21.37
C TRP A 93 8.20 -0.96 22.38
N PRO A 94 6.95 -0.76 21.96
CA PRO A 94 5.85 -0.42 22.85
C PRO A 94 5.45 -1.61 23.73
N SER A 95 4.93 -1.32 24.92
CA SER A 95 4.36 -2.34 25.81
C SER A 95 2.97 -2.81 25.38
N ASP A 96 2.21 -1.95 24.70
CA ASP A 96 0.91 -2.29 24.12
C ASP A 96 1.08 -2.67 22.64
N GLU A 97 0.90 -3.94 22.32
CA GLU A 97 0.93 -4.48 20.96
C GLU A 97 -0.47 -4.68 20.36
N GLY A 98 -1.55 -4.30 21.05
CA GLY A 98 -2.93 -4.66 20.67
C GLY A 98 -3.40 -4.15 19.30
N ARG A 99 -2.67 -3.23 18.68
CA ARG A 99 -2.91 -2.71 17.31
C ARG A 99 -1.69 -2.86 16.40
N ILE A 100 -0.83 -3.82 16.69
CA ILE A 100 0.29 -4.21 15.84
C ILE A 100 -0.06 -5.55 15.18
N VAL A 101 -0.11 -5.57 13.86
CA VAL A 101 -0.33 -6.77 13.06
C VAL A 101 0.96 -7.13 12.35
N ARG A 102 1.34 -8.41 12.42
CA ARG A 102 2.48 -8.97 11.70
C ARG A 102 1.94 -9.66 10.46
N LEU A 103 2.35 -9.19 9.30
CA LEU A 103 2.10 -9.84 8.01
C LEU A 103 3.40 -10.49 7.55
N GLU A 104 3.30 -11.74 7.13
CA GLU A 104 4.41 -12.53 6.59
C GLU A 104 4.17 -12.75 5.09
N PRO A 105 4.28 -11.69 4.27
CA PRO A 105 3.93 -11.75 2.85
C PRO A 105 5.03 -12.37 2.00
N GLY A 106 4.73 -12.51 0.70
CA GLY A 106 5.70 -12.91 -0.32
C GLY A 106 6.93 -11.97 -0.42
N CYS A 107 7.97 -12.43 -1.10
CA CYS A 107 9.33 -11.90 -0.97
C CYS A 107 9.61 -10.61 -1.77
N ASP A 108 8.59 -10.08 -2.45
CA ASP A 108 8.70 -8.88 -3.27
C ASP A 108 7.65 -7.84 -2.90
N THR A 109 7.85 -6.61 -3.37
CA THR A 109 6.95 -5.48 -3.06
C THR A 109 5.51 -5.72 -3.53
N VAL A 110 5.29 -6.48 -4.60
CA VAL A 110 3.95 -6.78 -5.10
C VAL A 110 3.23 -7.73 -4.15
N GLY A 111 3.89 -8.80 -3.72
CA GLY A 111 3.37 -9.75 -2.73
C GLY A 111 3.14 -9.11 -1.36
N GLN A 112 4.04 -8.22 -0.93
CA GLN A 112 3.85 -7.40 0.28
C GLN A 112 2.57 -6.55 0.20
N VAL A 113 2.34 -5.87 -0.93
CA VAL A 113 1.13 -5.05 -1.11
C VAL A 113 -0.13 -5.91 -1.27
N ASP A 114 -0.07 -7.07 -1.94
CA ASP A 114 -1.21 -7.99 -2.05
C ASP A 114 -1.68 -8.50 -0.68
N ALA A 115 -0.75 -8.96 0.15
CA ALA A 115 -1.06 -9.41 1.50
C ALA A 115 -1.68 -8.29 2.34
N LEU A 116 -1.18 -7.06 2.20
CA LEU A 116 -1.78 -5.90 2.84
C LEU A 116 -3.20 -5.65 2.31
N ALA A 117 -3.41 -5.72 1.00
CA ALA A 117 -4.74 -5.56 0.40
C ALA A 117 -5.73 -6.58 0.97
N ARG A 118 -5.34 -7.85 1.11
CA ARG A 118 -6.18 -8.91 1.72
C ARG A 118 -6.49 -8.63 3.20
N LEU A 119 -5.52 -8.12 3.97
CA LEU A 119 -5.77 -7.68 5.34
C LEU A 119 -6.80 -6.54 5.39
N LEU A 120 -6.71 -5.58 4.46
CA LEU A 120 -7.58 -4.40 4.43
C LEU A 120 -8.96 -4.67 3.84
N GLU A 121 -9.11 -5.66 2.95
CA GLU A 121 -10.36 -5.98 2.25
C GLU A 121 -11.59 -6.09 3.16
N PRO A 122 -11.57 -6.90 4.25
CA PRO A 122 -12.73 -7.06 5.12
C PRO A 122 -13.03 -5.84 6.00
N MET A 123 -12.15 -4.83 6.04
CA MET A 123 -12.34 -3.64 6.86
C MET A 123 -13.45 -2.75 6.28
N ARG A 124 -14.59 -2.69 6.98
CA ARG A 124 -15.78 -1.89 6.55
C ARG A 124 -15.49 -0.39 6.42
N ARG A 125 -14.50 0.13 7.17
CA ARG A 125 -14.15 1.55 7.21
C ARG A 125 -12.85 1.77 6.44
N ARG A 126 -12.95 2.49 5.32
CA ARG A 126 -11.79 2.95 4.55
C ARG A 126 -11.22 4.22 5.19
N GLY A 127 -9.98 4.53 4.86
CA GLY A 127 -9.31 5.72 5.37
C GLY A 127 -7.94 5.90 4.75
N ASN A 128 -6.95 6.25 5.57
CA ASN A 128 -5.61 6.56 5.10
C ASN A 128 -4.65 5.41 5.36
N LEU A 129 -3.88 5.07 4.34
CA LEU A 129 -2.77 4.13 4.42
C LEU A 129 -1.47 4.89 4.22
N THR A 130 -0.59 4.90 5.23
CA THR A 130 0.78 5.43 5.11
C THR A 130 1.76 4.27 4.96
N MET A 131 2.43 4.20 3.81
CA MET A 131 3.49 3.22 3.53
C MET A 131 4.86 3.76 3.96
N ILE A 132 5.58 3.02 4.79
CA ILE A 132 6.92 3.36 5.24
C ILE A 132 7.91 2.37 4.63
N THR A 133 8.87 2.91 3.88
CA THR A 133 9.94 2.14 3.24
C THR A 133 11.17 3.02 3.00
N SER A 134 12.25 2.48 2.43
CA SER A 134 13.41 3.31 2.08
C SER A 134 13.10 4.29 0.95
N PRO A 135 13.82 5.44 0.88
CA PRO A 135 13.77 6.36 -0.25
C PRO A 135 13.85 5.67 -1.61
N ALA A 136 14.73 4.66 -1.73
CA ALA A 136 14.93 3.91 -2.96
C ALA A 136 13.68 3.13 -3.43
N HIS A 137 12.87 2.64 -2.50
CA HIS A 137 11.69 1.81 -2.81
C HIS A 137 10.38 2.60 -2.77
N LEU A 138 10.38 3.82 -2.25
CA LEU A 138 9.17 4.57 -1.95
C LEU A 138 8.29 4.77 -3.18
N GLU A 139 8.85 5.25 -4.28
CA GLU A 139 8.10 5.51 -5.50
C GLU A 139 7.42 4.25 -6.03
N ARG A 140 8.18 3.15 -6.12
CA ARG A 140 7.66 1.85 -6.57
C ARG A 140 6.56 1.34 -5.64
N THR A 141 6.80 1.35 -4.33
CA THR A 141 5.83 0.90 -3.33
C THR A 141 4.54 1.69 -3.43
N LEU A 142 4.62 3.01 -3.58
CA LEU A 142 3.43 3.86 -3.71
C LEU A 142 2.69 3.63 -5.02
N ALA A 143 3.39 3.45 -6.14
CA ALA A 143 2.75 3.13 -7.41
C ALA A 143 1.95 1.83 -7.32
N ILE A 144 2.58 0.76 -6.80
CA ILE A 144 1.94 -0.56 -6.63
C ILE A 144 0.76 -0.46 -5.65
N ALA A 145 0.93 0.18 -4.49
CA ALA A 145 -0.13 0.35 -3.50
C ALA A 145 -1.31 1.17 -4.04
N ARG A 146 -1.07 2.22 -4.83
CA ARG A 146 -2.16 2.97 -5.48
C ARG A 146 -2.88 2.17 -6.55
N ILE A 147 -2.20 1.26 -7.25
CA ILE A 147 -2.84 0.36 -8.22
C ILE A 147 -3.72 -0.66 -7.50
N VAL A 148 -3.22 -1.30 -6.45
CA VAL A 148 -3.88 -2.43 -5.79
C VAL A 148 -4.89 -1.98 -4.72
N ILE A 149 -4.47 -1.10 -3.80
CA ILE A 149 -5.22 -0.72 -2.60
C ILE A 149 -6.06 0.54 -2.84
N GLY A 150 -5.58 1.47 -3.67
CA GLY A 150 -6.31 2.71 -4.00
C GLY A 150 -7.76 2.50 -4.46
N PRO A 151 -8.04 1.57 -5.41
CA PRO A 151 -9.40 1.28 -5.88
C PRO A 151 -10.34 0.73 -4.80
N MET A 152 -9.81 0.22 -3.69
CA MET A 152 -10.61 -0.23 -2.54
C MET A 152 -11.10 0.94 -1.68
N GLY A 153 -10.79 2.19 -2.05
CA GLY A 153 -11.22 3.41 -1.38
C GLY A 153 -10.25 3.95 -0.33
N TRP A 154 -9.02 3.43 -0.29
CA TRP A 154 -7.98 3.91 0.63
C TRP A 154 -7.18 5.07 0.02
N THR A 155 -6.91 6.10 0.81
CA THR A 155 -5.98 7.16 0.45
C THR A 155 -4.55 6.72 0.79
N VAL A 156 -3.75 6.46 -0.23
CA VAL A 156 -2.39 5.94 -0.08
C VAL A 156 -1.36 7.08 -0.11
N SER A 157 -0.65 7.26 0.99
CA SER A 157 0.52 8.14 1.15
C SER A 157 1.76 7.34 1.54
N GLY A 158 2.93 7.98 1.50
CA GLY A 158 4.18 7.32 1.90
C GLY A 158 5.14 8.24 2.60
N GLN A 159 6.02 7.65 3.38
CA GLN A 159 7.07 8.33 4.12
C GLN A 159 8.37 7.55 3.99
N ALA A 160 9.43 8.25 3.58
CA ALA A 160 10.75 7.65 3.41
C ALA A 160 11.47 7.52 4.75
N ALA A 161 11.97 6.33 5.06
CA ALA A 161 12.89 6.10 6.18
C ALA A 161 14.31 6.13 5.64
N VAL A 162 15.16 7.05 6.10
CA VAL A 162 16.56 7.03 5.68
C VAL A 162 17.21 5.75 6.20
N THR A 163 17.55 4.84 5.28
CA THR A 163 18.21 3.55 5.56
C THR A 163 19.64 3.52 5.04
N GLY A 164 20.38 2.45 5.31
CA GLY A 164 21.77 2.29 4.85
C GLY A 164 21.94 2.16 3.34
N ASP A 165 21.00 1.50 2.64
CA ASP A 165 21.01 1.40 1.16
C ASP A 165 19.86 2.22 0.55
N ASN A 166 20.21 3.30 -0.13
CA ASN A 166 19.28 4.19 -0.83
C ASN A 166 19.61 4.29 -2.32
N ARG A 167 20.30 3.30 -2.90
CA ARG A 167 20.62 3.32 -4.32
C ARG A 167 19.33 3.34 -5.15
N PRO A 168 19.23 4.20 -6.19
CA PRO A 168 18.06 4.26 -7.04
C PRO A 168 17.77 2.90 -7.69
N GLU A 169 16.50 2.53 -7.73
CA GLU A 169 16.09 1.33 -8.44
C GLU A 169 16.03 1.55 -9.95
N SER A 170 16.20 0.46 -10.71
CA SER A 170 16.07 0.55 -12.16
C SER A 170 14.62 0.84 -12.56
N ARG A 171 14.44 1.80 -13.48
CA ARG A 171 13.11 2.16 -14.02
C ARG A 171 12.37 0.96 -14.61
N TRP A 172 13.11 0.04 -15.23
CA TRP A 172 12.54 -1.19 -15.79
C TRP A 172 11.94 -2.10 -14.72
N ARG A 173 12.59 -2.24 -13.56
CA ARG A 173 12.04 -3.01 -12.44
C ARG A 173 10.76 -2.38 -11.92
N THR A 174 10.72 -1.06 -11.78
CA THR A 174 9.50 -0.33 -11.38
C THR A 174 8.36 -0.55 -12.37
N LEU A 175 8.61 -0.43 -13.68
CA LEU A 175 7.59 -0.66 -14.71
C LEU A 175 7.07 -2.11 -14.69
N ARG A 176 7.97 -3.08 -14.60
CA ARG A 176 7.62 -4.50 -14.50
C ARG A 176 6.73 -4.78 -13.29
N ASP A 177 7.08 -4.23 -12.13
CA ASP A 177 6.34 -4.49 -10.89
C ASP A 177 4.98 -3.75 -10.89
N GLN A 178 4.87 -2.58 -11.53
CA GLN A 178 3.57 -1.92 -11.79
C GLN A 178 2.69 -2.75 -12.76
N ALA A 179 3.26 -3.31 -13.82
CA ALA A 179 2.53 -4.19 -14.74
C ALA A 179 2.00 -5.43 -14.02
N ARG A 180 2.82 -6.04 -13.14
CA ARG A 180 2.39 -7.14 -12.26
C ARG A 180 1.27 -6.70 -11.32
N ALA A 181 1.34 -5.50 -10.75
CA ALA A 181 0.27 -4.96 -9.89
C ALA A 181 -1.05 -4.77 -10.65
N HIS A 182 -1.01 -4.32 -11.90
CA HIS A 182 -2.20 -4.26 -12.76
C HIS A 182 -2.76 -5.65 -13.07
N LEU A 183 -1.90 -6.61 -13.41
CA LEU A 183 -2.33 -7.98 -13.66
C LEU A 183 -2.98 -8.59 -12.42
N LEU A 184 -2.36 -8.43 -11.25
CA LEU A 184 -2.89 -8.83 -9.96
C LEU A 184 -4.28 -8.22 -9.72
N ARG A 185 -4.43 -6.91 -9.89
CA ARG A 185 -5.72 -6.25 -9.70
C ARG A 185 -6.81 -6.81 -10.63
N LEU A 186 -6.47 -7.07 -11.89
CA LEU A 186 -7.44 -7.51 -12.89
C LEU A 186 -7.82 -8.98 -12.74
N THR A 187 -6.91 -9.83 -12.27
CA THR A 187 -7.07 -11.28 -12.30
C THR A 187 -7.12 -11.94 -10.93
N GLY A 188 -6.73 -11.22 -9.87
CA GLY A 188 -6.44 -11.80 -8.56
C GLY A 188 -5.16 -12.63 -8.52
N LEU A 189 -4.43 -12.75 -9.63
CA LEU A 189 -3.21 -13.56 -9.73
C LEU A 189 -1.98 -12.72 -9.45
N THR A 190 -1.27 -13.05 -8.37
CA THR A 190 -0.02 -12.37 -7.97
C THR A 190 1.16 -12.71 -8.89
N GLY A 191 1.04 -13.80 -9.67
CA GLY A 191 2.15 -14.42 -10.40
C GLY A 191 3.22 -15.02 -9.49
N SER A 192 3.03 -14.92 -8.17
CA SER A 192 3.89 -15.52 -7.15
C SER A 192 3.39 -16.93 -6.86
N ARG A 193 4.33 -17.87 -6.72
CA ARG A 193 4.01 -19.25 -6.38
C ARG A 193 3.42 -19.28 -4.96
N PRO A 194 2.24 -19.88 -4.73
CA PRO A 194 1.57 -19.87 -3.42
C PRO A 194 2.38 -20.55 -2.30
N ASP A 195 3.44 -21.27 -2.65
CA ASP A 195 4.39 -21.99 -1.80
C ASP A 195 5.77 -21.31 -1.68
N SER A 196 5.96 -20.11 -2.24
CA SER A 196 7.21 -19.36 -2.07
C SER A 196 7.30 -18.74 -0.68
N THR A 197 7.57 -19.57 0.33
CA THR A 197 8.00 -19.11 1.65
C THR A 197 9.34 -18.40 1.51
N CYS A 198 9.49 -17.24 2.14
CA CYS A 198 10.70 -16.42 2.02
C CYS A 198 11.80 -16.80 3.01
N ASP A 199 11.80 -18.06 3.45
CA ASP A 199 12.73 -18.61 4.44
C ASP A 199 13.96 -19.23 3.77
#